data_AF-A0A919W2I6-F1
#
_entry.id   AF-A0A919W2I6-F1
#
_cell.length_a   1.000
_cell.length_b   1.000
_cell.length_c   1.000
_cell.angle_alpha   90.00
_cell.angle_beta   90.00
_cell.angle_gamma   90.00
#
_symmetry.space_group_name_H-M   'P 1'
#
loop_
_entity.id
_entity.type
_entity.pdbx_description
1 polymer ?
#
loop_
_entity_poly.entity_id
_entity_poly.type
_entity_poly.pdbx_seq_one_letter_code
_entity_poly.pdbx_strand_id
1 'polypeptide(L)'
;MTRHYEAAGAIDGDAATFWNDDTADQQPDTLTITTPAKVTVAGVAVTSHVDGIISEYQVQTWNGSAWVTQGKVSASTAMTRTISFADPVTTTKVRVVVTGVVNQSSRIAEVKPAV
;
A
#
# COMPACT_ATOMS: atom_id res chain seq x y z
N MET A 1 -5.60 -24.18 -2.06
CA MET A 1 -4.69 -23.27 -1.33
C MET A 1 -5.55 -22.43 -0.40
N THR A 2 -5.27 -22.44 0.90
CA THR A 2 -5.95 -21.59 1.88
C THR A 2 -5.50 -20.15 1.66
N ARG A 3 -6.43 -19.20 1.51
CA ARG A 3 -6.10 -17.77 1.40
C ARG A 3 -5.81 -17.23 2.80
N HIS A 4 -4.63 -16.64 2.99
CA HIS A 4 -4.25 -15.96 4.23
C HIS A 4 -4.49 -14.46 4.04
N TYR A 5 -5.32 -13.85 4.89
CA TYR A 5 -5.71 -12.43 4.82
C TYR A 5 -4.83 -11.55 5.74
N GLU A 6 -3.59 -11.96 5.94
CA GLU A 6 -2.73 -11.39 6.97
C GLU A 6 -2.11 -10.07 6.49
N ALA A 7 -2.58 -8.96 7.05
CA ALA A 7 -2.05 -7.62 6.72
C ALA A 7 -0.55 -7.48 7.03
N ALA A 8 -0.02 -8.29 7.94
CA ALA A 8 1.40 -8.31 8.28
C ALA A 8 2.29 -8.77 7.11
N GLY A 9 1.74 -9.56 6.17
CA GLY A 9 2.48 -9.98 4.98
C GLY A 9 2.94 -8.82 4.10
N ALA A 10 2.31 -7.65 4.21
CA ALA A 10 2.70 -6.47 3.44
C ALA A 10 3.93 -5.72 4.00
N ILE A 11 4.52 -6.18 5.10
CA ILE A 11 5.61 -5.48 5.82
C ILE A 11 6.67 -6.43 6.40
N ASP A 12 6.73 -7.68 5.95
CA ASP A 12 7.59 -8.72 6.54
C ASP A 12 8.92 -8.92 5.80
N GLY A 13 9.11 -8.29 4.64
CA GLY A 13 10.33 -8.42 3.85
C GLY A 13 10.27 -9.51 2.77
N ASP A 14 9.20 -10.30 2.71
CA ASP A 14 8.99 -11.40 1.77
C ASP A 14 7.87 -11.07 0.75
N ALA A 15 8.22 -10.98 -0.54
CA ALA A 15 7.22 -10.71 -1.58
C ALA A 15 6.31 -11.91 -1.90
N ALA A 16 6.57 -13.09 -1.31
CA ALA A 16 5.72 -14.27 -1.45
C ALA A 16 4.51 -14.26 -0.48
N THR A 17 4.59 -13.51 0.61
CA THR A 17 3.47 -13.22 1.51
C THR A 17 2.86 -11.87 1.11
N PHE A 18 1.56 -11.69 1.37
CA PHE A 18 0.85 -10.49 0.96
C PHE A 18 -0.43 -10.26 1.78
N TRP A 19 -0.82 -8.99 1.88
CA TRP A 19 -2.17 -8.62 2.26
C TRP A 19 -3.11 -8.80 1.05
N ASN A 20 -4.32 -9.32 1.29
CA ASN A 20 -5.38 -9.50 0.31
C ASN A 20 -6.69 -8.91 0.85
N ASP A 21 -7.46 -8.23 0.00
CA ASP A 21 -8.83 -7.80 0.35
C ASP A 21 -9.78 -8.97 0.63
N ASP A 22 -10.96 -8.72 1.20
CA ASP A 22 -12.02 -9.73 1.33
C ASP A 22 -13.24 -9.44 0.44
N THR A 23 -13.15 -8.41 -0.41
CA THR A 23 -14.24 -7.88 -1.24
C THR A 23 -13.85 -7.86 -2.72
N ALA A 24 -14.00 -9.01 -3.40
CA ALA A 24 -13.70 -9.13 -4.83
C ALA A 24 -14.52 -8.15 -5.69
N ASP A 25 -13.86 -7.54 -6.68
CA ASP A 25 -14.41 -6.54 -7.61
C ASP A 25 -15.11 -5.34 -6.93
N GLN A 26 -14.74 -5.05 -5.67
CA GLN A 26 -15.26 -3.93 -4.91
C GLN A 26 -14.11 -3.09 -4.34
N GLN A 27 -14.07 -1.83 -4.77
CA GLN A 27 -13.10 -0.83 -4.32
C GLN A 27 -13.87 0.41 -3.79
N PRO A 28 -13.27 1.22 -2.90
CA PRO A 28 -11.87 1.21 -2.49
C PRO A 28 -11.54 0.23 -1.37
N ASP A 29 -10.36 -0.38 -1.47
CA ASP A 29 -9.76 -1.16 -0.38
C ASP A 29 -8.66 -0.36 0.31
N THR A 30 -8.47 -0.57 1.61
CA THR A 30 -7.48 0.19 2.39
C THR A 30 -6.60 -0.70 3.24
N LEU A 31 -5.29 -0.64 3.00
CA LEU A 31 -4.25 -1.18 3.88
C LEU A 31 -3.65 -0.03 4.71
N THR A 32 -3.79 -0.09 6.04
CA THR A 32 -3.17 0.89 6.97
C THR A 32 -2.03 0.26 7.74
N ILE A 33 -0.85 0.86 7.66
CA ILE A 33 0.35 0.49 8.41
C ILE A 33 0.50 1.49 9.56
N THR A 34 0.66 0.97 10.78
CA THR A 34 0.88 1.78 11.99
C THR A 34 2.24 1.42 12.59
N THR A 35 3.07 2.43 12.84
CA THR A 35 4.34 2.27 13.56
C THR A 35 4.15 2.59 15.04
N PRO A 36 4.89 1.93 15.95
CA PRO A 36 4.77 2.17 17.40
C PRO A 36 5.29 3.55 17.83
N ALA A 37 6.15 4.17 17.02
CA ALA A 37 6.67 5.51 17.20
C ALA A 37 6.65 6.28 15.88
N LYS A 38 6.77 7.62 15.95
CA LYS A 38 6.87 8.45 14.75
C LYS A 38 8.12 8.08 13.96
N VAL A 39 7.95 7.90 12.65
CA VAL A 39 9.04 7.68 11.68
C VAL A 39 9.00 8.79 10.63
N THR A 40 10.17 9.15 10.11
CA THR A 40 10.28 10.07 8.97
C THR A 40 10.41 9.25 7.69
N VAL A 41 9.51 9.50 6.73
CA VAL A 41 9.44 8.82 5.44
C VAL A 41 9.48 9.86 4.31
N ALA A 42 10.37 9.66 3.33
CA ALA A 42 10.48 10.53 2.15
C ALA A 42 9.72 9.98 0.94
N GLY A 43 9.23 8.74 1.04
CA GLY A 43 8.48 8.06 0.01
C GLY A 43 8.18 6.63 0.43
N VAL A 44 7.44 5.92 -0.41
CA VAL A 44 7.19 4.48 -0.24
C VAL A 44 7.31 3.75 -1.57
N ALA A 45 7.83 2.52 -1.52
CA ALA A 45 7.68 1.54 -2.58
C ALA A 45 6.50 0.62 -2.22
N VAL A 46 5.55 0.49 -3.14
CA VAL A 46 4.41 -0.42 -3.03
C VAL A 46 4.56 -1.52 -4.08
N THR A 47 4.63 -2.76 -3.62
CA THR A 47 4.76 -3.96 -4.47
C THR A 47 3.49 -4.78 -4.39
N SER A 48 2.93 -5.09 -5.55
CA SER A 48 1.80 -6.00 -5.68
C SER A 48 2.22 -7.45 -5.55
N HIS A 49 1.27 -8.33 -5.30
CA HIS A 49 1.44 -9.76 -5.61
C HIS A 49 1.03 -10.04 -7.07
N VAL A 50 1.69 -11.00 -7.71
CA VAL A 50 1.48 -11.37 -9.14
C VAL A 50 0.02 -11.71 -9.45
N ASP A 51 -0.68 -12.32 -8.51
CA ASP A 51 -2.08 -12.73 -8.68
C ASP A 51 -3.12 -11.64 -8.36
N GLY A 52 -2.71 -10.39 -8.09
CA GLY A 52 -3.61 -9.30 -7.72
C GLY A 52 -2.96 -7.93 -7.83
N ILE A 53 -2.47 -7.61 -9.02
CA ILE A 53 -1.77 -6.35 -9.29
C ILE A 53 -2.73 -5.16 -9.08
N ILE A 54 -2.36 -4.26 -8.18
CA ILE A 54 -3.07 -2.99 -7.98
C ILE A 54 -2.68 -2.01 -9.08
N SER A 55 -3.67 -1.45 -9.78
CA SER A 55 -3.46 -0.60 -10.94
C SER A 55 -3.69 0.88 -10.65
N GLU A 56 -4.55 1.19 -9.67
CA GLU A 56 -4.87 2.55 -9.25
C GLU A 56 -4.94 2.63 -7.73
N TYR A 57 -4.23 3.60 -7.15
CA TYR A 57 -4.23 3.78 -5.71
C TYR A 57 -3.65 5.14 -5.28
N GLN A 58 -3.86 5.49 -4.01
CA GLN A 58 -3.25 6.63 -3.36
C GLN A 58 -2.40 6.18 -2.17
N VAL A 59 -1.25 6.81 -1.99
CA VAL A 59 -0.48 6.73 -0.74
C VAL A 59 -0.81 7.94 0.10
N GLN A 60 -1.16 7.72 1.37
CA GLN A 60 -1.52 8.77 2.30
C GLN A 60 -0.79 8.61 3.64
N THR A 61 -0.46 9.73 4.27
CA THR A 61 0.15 9.78 5.61
C THR A 61 -0.80 10.45 6.60
N TRP A 62 -0.77 10.04 7.87
CA TRP A 62 -1.53 10.69 8.92
C TRP A 62 -0.79 11.92 9.46
N ASN A 63 -1.44 13.08 9.52
CA ASN A 63 -0.83 14.32 10.05
C ASN A 63 -1.16 14.58 11.54
N GLY A 64 -1.90 13.69 12.20
CA GLY A 64 -2.40 13.87 13.57
C GLY A 64 -3.91 14.07 13.65
N SER A 65 -4.54 14.59 12.60
CA SER A 65 -5.99 14.87 12.54
C SER A 65 -6.68 14.42 11.26
N ALA A 66 -5.94 14.29 10.15
CA ALA A 66 -6.46 13.90 8.85
C ALA A 66 -5.43 13.08 8.04
N TRP A 67 -5.94 12.33 7.07
CA TRP A 67 -5.13 11.68 6.04
C TRP A 67 -4.77 12.69 4.96
N VAL A 68 -3.49 12.77 4.60
CA VAL A 68 -2.96 13.64 3.55
C VAL A 68 -2.44 12.77 2.41
N THR A 69 -2.94 12.97 1.19
CA THR A 69 -2.43 12.28 0.00
C THR A 69 -1.04 12.78 -0.35
N GLN A 70 -0.07 11.88 -0.38
CA GLN A 70 1.30 12.16 -0.77
C GLN A 70 1.56 11.81 -2.24
N GLY A 71 0.82 10.87 -2.81
CA GLY A 71 0.92 10.54 -4.22
C GLY A 71 -0.24 9.68 -4.71
N LYS A 72 -0.42 9.69 -6.03
CA LYS A 72 -1.45 8.91 -6.73
C LYS A 72 -0.80 8.13 -7.86
N VAL A 73 -1.22 6.89 -8.03
CA VAL A 73 -0.88 6.03 -9.16
C VAL A 73 -2.17 5.74 -9.92
N SER A 74 -2.12 5.87 -11.24
CA SER A 74 -3.22 5.54 -12.15
C SER A 74 -2.72 4.65 -13.28
N ALA A 75 -3.60 3.79 -13.79
CA ALA A 75 -3.36 2.92 -14.96
C ALA A 75 -2.00 2.20 -14.95
N SER A 76 -1.57 1.68 -13.80
CA SER A 76 -0.30 0.97 -13.66
C SER A 76 -0.45 -0.54 -13.87
N THR A 77 0.50 -1.14 -14.56
CA THR A 77 0.68 -2.61 -14.65
C THR A 77 2.00 -3.08 -14.03
N ALA A 78 2.80 -2.14 -13.50
CA ALA A 78 4.07 -2.47 -12.87
C ALA A 78 3.85 -3.21 -11.55
N MET A 79 4.67 -4.25 -11.30
CA MET A 79 4.64 -5.00 -10.04
C MET A 79 4.93 -4.10 -8.84
N THR A 80 5.91 -3.20 -8.99
CA THR A 80 6.30 -2.23 -7.95
C THR A 80 6.22 -0.83 -8.51
N ARG A 81 5.73 0.11 -7.69
CA ARG A 81 5.91 1.55 -7.93
C ARG A 81 6.48 2.20 -6.68
N THR A 82 7.39 3.15 -6.92
CA THR A 82 7.90 4.04 -5.89
C THR A 82 7.20 5.38 -6.01
N ILE A 83 6.70 5.89 -4.88
CA ILE A 83 6.07 7.19 -4.74
C ILE A 83 6.96 8.02 -3.82
N SER A 84 7.67 8.99 -4.40
CA SER A 84 8.40 10.02 -3.64
C SER A 84 7.42 11.07 -3.15
N PHE A 85 7.60 11.53 -1.91
CA PHE A 85 6.81 12.62 -1.33
C PHE A 85 7.46 13.97 -1.70
N ALA A 86 6.67 15.04 -1.70
CA ALA A 86 7.20 16.38 -1.98
C ALA A 86 8.20 16.83 -0.90
N ASP A 87 7.90 16.49 0.36
CA ASP A 87 8.75 16.73 1.52
C ASP A 87 8.74 15.48 2.42
N PRO A 88 9.82 15.19 3.17
CA PRO A 88 9.81 14.12 4.17
C PRO A 88 8.72 14.33 5.23
N VAL A 89 7.92 13.30 5.49
CA VAL A 89 6.82 13.34 6.46
C VAL A 89 7.15 12.54 7.70
N THR A 90 7.00 13.16 8.88
CA THR A 90 7.11 12.47 10.16
C THR A 90 5.72 12.05 10.65
N THR A 91 5.44 10.74 10.68
CA THR A 91 4.11 10.19 10.98
C THR A 91 4.17 8.87 11.75
N THR A 92 3.04 8.45 12.33
CA THR A 92 2.86 7.08 12.87
C THR A 92 2.05 6.18 11.94
N LYS A 93 1.47 6.71 10.86
CA LYS A 93 0.61 5.92 9.98
C LYS A 93 0.79 6.28 8.51
N VAL A 94 0.84 5.24 7.70
CA VAL A 94 0.76 5.30 6.24
C VAL A 94 -0.39 4.41 5.82
N ARG A 95 -1.15 4.80 4.79
CA ARG A 95 -2.12 3.89 4.16
C ARG A 95 -2.01 3.91 2.65
N VAL A 96 -2.32 2.77 2.05
CA VAL A 96 -2.56 2.60 0.62
C VAL A 96 -4.06 2.44 0.42
N VAL A 97 -4.65 3.33 -0.38
CA VAL A 97 -6.07 3.28 -0.74
C VAL A 97 -6.16 2.84 -2.19
N VAL A 98 -6.50 1.57 -2.41
CA VAL A 98 -6.60 0.96 -3.75
C VAL A 98 -7.97 1.28 -4.33
N THR A 99 -7.99 1.78 -5.56
CA THR A 99 -9.21 2.14 -6.30
C THR A 99 -9.35 1.38 -7.62
N GLY A 100 -8.33 0.63 -8.01
CA GLY A 100 -8.32 -0.15 -9.24
C GLY A 100 -7.31 -1.29 -9.17
N VAL A 101 -7.68 -2.40 -9.80
CA VAL A 101 -6.94 -3.65 -9.85
C VAL A 101 -6.96 -4.19 -11.27
N VAL A 102 -5.90 -4.90 -11.69
CA VAL A 102 -5.87 -5.57 -13.01
C VAL A 102 -6.71 -6.85 -13.00
N ASN A 103 -6.81 -7.50 -11.85
CA ASN A 103 -7.59 -8.72 -11.60
C ASN A 103 -8.66 -8.46 -10.53
N GLN A 104 -9.30 -9.50 -9.97
CA GLN A 104 -10.47 -9.35 -9.08
C GLN A 104 -10.19 -8.80 -7.66
N SER A 105 -8.95 -8.91 -7.16
CA SER A 105 -8.62 -8.55 -5.76
C SER A 105 -7.38 -7.67 -5.67
N SER A 106 -7.40 -6.74 -4.73
CA SER A 106 -6.25 -5.96 -4.26
C SER A 106 -5.30 -6.86 -3.49
N ARG A 107 -4.06 -7.01 -3.98
CA ARG A 107 -2.99 -7.74 -3.27
C ARG A 107 -1.72 -6.93 -3.18
N ILE A 108 -1.32 -6.64 -1.94
CA ILE A 108 -0.09 -5.88 -1.65
C ILE A 108 0.88 -6.81 -0.95
N ALA A 109 1.94 -7.16 -1.66
CA ALA A 109 3.02 -7.99 -1.14
C ALA A 109 3.95 -7.18 -0.23
N GLU A 110 4.23 -5.92 -0.56
CA GLU A 110 5.13 -5.11 0.27
C GLU A 110 4.81 -3.63 0.23
N VAL A 111 4.99 -2.97 1.37
CA VAL A 111 5.11 -1.52 1.50
C VAL A 111 6.36 -1.20 2.29
N LYS A 112 7.34 -0.57 1.63
CA LYS A 112 8.65 -0.25 2.23
C LYS A 112 8.92 1.26 2.11
N PRO A 113 9.63 1.88 3.08
CA PRO A 113 10.14 3.23 2.90
C PRO A 113 11.01 3.33 1.64
N ALA A 114 10.90 4.44 0.92
CA ALA A 114 11.75 4.77 -0.23
C ALA A 114 12.44 6.12 -0.01
N VAL A 115 13.61 6.25 -0.64
CA VAL A 115 14.44 7.48 -0.66
C VAL A 115 14.09 8.37 -1.84
#